data_AF-A0A2S2QE49-F1
#
_entry.id   AF-A0A2S2QE49-F1
#
_cell.length_a   1.000
_cell.length_b   1.000
_cell.length_c   1.000
_cell.angle_alpha   90.00
_cell.angle_beta   90.00
_cell.angle_gamma   90.00
#
_symmetry.space_group_name_H-M   'P 1'
#
loop_
_entity.id
_entity.type
_entity.pdbx_description
1 polymer ?
#
loop_
_entity_poly.entity_id
_entity_poly.type
_entity_poly.pdbx_seq_one_letter_code
_entity_poly.pdbx_strand_id
1 'polypeptide(L)'
;MAGLGLAEMSAIRLLKQPFTQQVKQLHISTVLATSDVAQDKTPKIKSVQVYRWNPETPEIKPKMQEYKVDLNTCGPMVLDVLIKIKNSEDSTLTFRRSCREGICGSCAMNIGGVNTLACISGVNTDLSKPLKIYPLPHMYVVKDLVPDMKLFYKQYASIEPWLHTNVTPANNKEHLQHTYDREKLDGLYECILCACCSTSCPSYWWNSEKYLGPAVLMQV
;
A
#
# COMPACT_ATOMS: atom_id res chain seq x y z
N MET A 1 -25.14 -18.37 66.04
CA MET A 1 -24.77 -16.95 65.81
C MET A 1 -23.47 -16.95 65.04
N ALA A 2 -23.52 -16.77 63.72
CA ALA A 2 -22.36 -16.90 62.84
C ALA A 2 -21.47 -15.64 62.95
N GLY A 3 -20.18 -15.82 63.25
CA GLY A 3 -19.19 -14.77 63.27
C GLY A 3 -18.74 -14.40 61.85
N LEU A 4 -18.53 -13.10 61.62
CA LEU A 4 -18.03 -12.53 60.35
C LEU A 4 -16.59 -13.01 60.09
N GLY A 5 -16.29 -13.33 58.84
CA GLY A 5 -14.99 -13.86 58.42
C GLY A 5 -13.89 -12.79 58.32
N LEU A 6 -12.63 -13.24 58.35
CA LEU A 6 -11.41 -12.42 58.27
C LEU A 6 -11.38 -11.42 57.09
N ALA A 7 -12.08 -11.72 55.98
CA ALA A 7 -12.19 -10.83 54.82
C ALA A 7 -13.09 -9.61 55.07
N GLU A 8 -14.19 -9.77 55.83
CA GLU A 8 -15.11 -8.67 56.15
C GLU A 8 -14.53 -7.73 57.22
N MET A 9 -13.71 -8.25 58.14
CA MET A 9 -12.99 -7.43 59.11
C MET A 9 -11.92 -6.53 58.46
N SER A 10 -11.38 -6.93 57.31
CA SER A 10 -10.37 -6.17 56.56
C SER A 10 -10.98 -5.01 55.77
N ALA A 11 -12.16 -5.21 55.18
CA ALA A 11 -12.89 -4.16 54.45
C ALA A 11 -13.39 -3.03 55.36
N ILE A 12 -13.79 -3.35 56.60
CA ILE A 12 -14.24 -2.34 57.57
C ILE A 12 -13.07 -1.47 58.08
N ARG A 13 -11.83 -2.00 58.12
CA ARG A 13 -10.63 -1.23 58.48
C ARG A 13 -10.24 -0.19 57.41
N LEU A 14 -10.48 -0.48 56.14
CA LEU A 14 -10.16 0.41 55.01
C LEU A 14 -11.11 1.61 54.87
N LEU A 15 -12.33 1.52 55.40
CA LEU A 15 -13.32 2.60 55.37
C LEU A 15 -13.13 3.67 56.47
N LYS A 16 -12.20 3.44 57.41
CA LYS A 16 -11.89 4.37 58.51
C LYS A 16 -10.58 5.15 58.34
N GLN A 17 -9.90 5.01 57.20
CA GLN A 17 -8.64 5.70 56.93
C GLN A 17 -8.88 7.00 56.15
N PRO A 18 -8.08 8.05 56.40
CA PRO A 18 -8.17 9.30 55.65
C PRO A 18 -7.88 9.05 54.17
N PHE A 19 -8.64 9.70 53.29
CA PHE A 19 -8.68 9.52 51.83
C PHE A 19 -7.29 9.42 51.15
N THR A 20 -6.29 10.10 51.70
CA THR A 20 -4.89 10.08 51.23
C THR A 20 -4.18 8.73 51.35
N GLN A 21 -4.63 7.82 52.21
CA GLN A 21 -4.07 6.46 52.31
C GLN A 21 -4.69 5.46 51.32
N GLN A 22 -5.95 5.65 50.90
CA GLN A 22 -6.58 4.80 49.87
C GLN A 22 -5.93 4.99 48.50
N VAL A 23 -5.50 6.21 48.16
CA VAL A 23 -4.89 6.51 46.85
C VAL A 23 -3.52 5.84 46.68
N LYS A 24 -2.74 5.67 47.77
CA LYS A 24 -1.40 5.06 47.71
C LYS A 24 -1.40 3.56 47.46
N GLN A 25 -2.45 2.83 47.86
CA GLN A 25 -2.57 1.40 47.59
C GLN A 25 -3.08 1.09 46.17
N LEU A 26 -3.87 1.99 45.57
CA LEU A 26 -4.29 1.86 44.17
C LEU A 26 -3.17 2.10 43.15
N HIS A 27 -2.08 2.77 43.53
CA HIS A 27 -0.94 3.05 42.64
C HIS A 27 0.14 1.96 42.59
N ILE A 28 0.03 0.88 43.38
CA ILE A 28 1.07 -0.17 43.46
C ILE A 28 0.71 -1.43 42.65
N SER A 29 -0.54 -1.58 42.18
CA SER A 29 -0.99 -2.81 41.49
C SER A 29 -1.08 -2.73 39.97
N THR A 30 -0.57 -1.68 39.32
CA THR A 30 -0.64 -1.53 37.85
C THR A 30 0.73 -1.61 37.16
N VAL A 31 1.75 -2.12 37.85
CA VAL A 31 3.05 -2.47 37.25
C VAL A 31 3.20 -3.99 37.24
N LEU A 32 2.23 -4.68 36.64
CA LEU A 32 2.44 -6.04 36.13
C LEU A 32 2.58 -5.92 34.62
N ALA A 33 3.82 -6.14 34.20
CA ALA A 33 4.26 -6.19 32.83
C ALA A 33 3.27 -6.95 31.95
N THR A 34 2.66 -6.25 31.00
CA THR A 34 2.30 -6.86 29.72
C THR A 34 3.60 -7.02 28.94
N SER A 35 4.42 -7.99 29.34
CA SER A 35 5.29 -8.65 28.38
C SER A 35 4.36 -9.30 27.38
N ASP A 36 4.21 -8.69 26.20
CA ASP A 36 3.68 -9.39 25.05
C ASP A 36 4.55 -10.63 24.86
N VAL A 37 4.06 -11.75 25.36
CA VAL A 37 4.60 -13.06 25.06
C VAL A 37 4.45 -13.18 23.56
N ALA A 38 5.57 -13.07 22.83
CA ALA A 38 5.68 -13.51 21.46
C ALA A 38 5.22 -14.97 21.45
N GLN A 39 3.94 -15.18 21.18
CA GLN A 39 3.37 -16.49 20.93
C GLN A 39 4.19 -17.08 19.79
N ASP A 40 4.91 -18.16 20.08
CA ASP A 40 5.74 -18.92 19.14
C ASP A 40 4.81 -19.60 18.11
N LYS A 41 4.26 -18.77 17.22
CA LYS A 41 3.40 -19.20 16.13
C LYS A 41 4.31 -19.82 15.09
N THR A 42 4.01 -21.07 14.70
CA THR A 42 4.69 -21.75 13.59
C THR A 42 4.85 -20.79 12.41
N PRO A 43 6.09 -20.56 11.91
CA PRO A 43 6.35 -19.61 10.84
C PRO A 43 5.50 -19.89 9.60
N LYS A 44 4.89 -18.86 9.03
CA LYS A 44 4.11 -18.95 7.80
C LYS A 44 4.96 -18.48 6.63
N ILE A 45 5.86 -19.35 6.19
CA ILE A 45 6.83 -19.00 5.15
C ILE A 45 6.17 -18.98 3.77
N LYS A 46 6.10 -17.79 3.18
CA LYS A 46 5.64 -17.56 1.82
C LYS A 46 6.83 -17.49 0.86
N SER A 47 6.78 -18.26 -0.23
CA SER A 47 7.68 -18.08 -1.37
C SER A 47 7.24 -16.85 -2.18
N VAL A 48 8.16 -15.90 -2.37
CA VAL A 48 7.96 -14.65 -3.12
C VAL A 48 8.96 -14.61 -4.25
N GLN A 49 8.49 -14.63 -5.49
CA GLN A 49 9.30 -14.61 -6.70
C GLN A 49 9.19 -13.24 -7.37
N VAL A 50 10.31 -12.52 -7.44
CA VAL A 50 10.36 -11.14 -7.92
C VAL A 50 11.23 -11.04 -9.17
N TYR A 51 10.75 -10.34 -10.19
CA TYR A 51 11.55 -9.99 -11.37
C TYR A 51 12.73 -9.10 -10.98
N ARG A 52 13.93 -9.46 -11.43
CA ARG A 52 15.18 -8.72 -11.19
C ARG A 52 15.91 -8.42 -12.49
N TRP A 53 16.39 -7.19 -12.61
CA TRP A 53 17.30 -6.76 -13.67
C TRP A 53 18.03 -5.48 -13.26
N ASN A 54 19.35 -5.42 -13.50
CA ASN A 54 20.18 -4.26 -13.15
C ASN A 54 20.85 -3.68 -14.42
N PRO A 55 20.60 -2.39 -14.76
CA PRO A 55 21.24 -1.75 -15.92
C PRO A 55 22.75 -1.60 -15.80
N GLU A 56 23.31 -1.66 -14.58
CA GLU A 56 24.76 -1.57 -14.34
C GLU A 56 25.52 -2.87 -14.73
N THR A 57 24.80 -3.99 -14.88
CA THR A 57 25.34 -5.28 -15.30
C THR A 57 24.48 -5.85 -16.44
N PRO A 58 24.46 -5.19 -17.61
CA PRO A 58 23.50 -5.47 -18.70
C PRO A 58 23.68 -6.85 -19.34
N GLU A 59 24.86 -7.47 -19.18
CA GLU A 59 25.16 -8.85 -19.58
C GLU A 59 24.35 -9.89 -18.81
N ILE A 60 23.93 -9.58 -17.57
CA ILE A 60 23.10 -10.45 -16.75
C ILE A 60 21.64 -10.30 -17.23
N LYS A 61 21.11 -11.37 -17.81
CA LYS A 61 19.71 -11.40 -18.27
C LYS A 61 18.73 -11.28 -17.11
N PRO A 62 17.53 -10.70 -17.35
CA PRO A 62 16.46 -10.69 -16.37
C PRO A 62 16.17 -12.08 -15.81
N LYS A 63 15.86 -12.15 -14.51
CA LYS A 63 15.58 -13.41 -13.82
C LYS A 63 14.49 -13.24 -12.77
N MET A 64 13.89 -14.35 -12.38
CA MET A 64 13.07 -14.42 -11.17
C MET A 64 13.95 -14.80 -9.99
N GLN A 65 13.99 -13.96 -8.96
CA GLN A 65 14.65 -14.26 -7.70
C GLN A 65 13.61 -14.62 -6.65
N GLU A 66 13.87 -15.70 -5.92
CA GLU A 66 12.98 -16.18 -4.85
C GLU A 66 13.46 -15.69 -3.48
N TYR A 67 12.50 -15.26 -2.65
CA TYR A 67 12.65 -14.88 -1.26
C TYR A 67 11.67 -15.68 -0.39
N LYS A 68 12.02 -15.88 0.87
CA LYS A 68 11.20 -16.62 1.83
C LYS A 68 10.79 -15.70 2.97
N VAL A 69 9.54 -15.26 2.94
CA VAL A 69 9.04 -14.27 3.89
C VAL A 69 8.08 -14.91 4.88
N ASP A 70 8.35 -14.76 6.18
CA ASP A 70 7.40 -15.16 7.21
C ASP A 70 6.26 -14.14 7.32
N LEU A 71 5.04 -14.57 6.98
CA LEU A 71 3.84 -13.74 7.03
C LEU A 71 3.40 -13.41 8.46
N ASN A 72 3.85 -14.15 9.48
CA ASN A 72 3.54 -13.79 10.87
C ASN A 72 4.26 -12.52 11.32
N THR A 73 5.37 -12.15 10.66
CA THR A 73 6.20 -10.99 10.99
C THR A 73 6.22 -9.94 9.86
N CYS A 74 5.19 -9.93 9.03
CA CYS A 74 5.04 -9.04 7.89
C CYS A 74 3.65 -8.40 7.89
N GLY A 75 3.54 -7.17 7.38
CA GLY A 75 2.25 -6.55 7.12
C GLY A 75 1.44 -7.31 6.07
N PRO A 76 0.12 -7.06 5.98
CA PRO A 76 -0.79 -7.86 5.17
C PRO A 76 -0.70 -7.57 3.66
N MET A 77 -0.05 -6.47 3.24
CA MET A 77 -0.01 -6.04 1.85
C MET A 77 1.28 -6.48 1.15
N VAL A 78 1.22 -6.63 -0.18
CA VAL A 78 2.39 -7.00 -0.99
C VAL A 78 3.50 -5.94 -0.88
N LEU A 79 3.15 -4.66 -0.70
CA LEU A 79 4.16 -3.62 -0.44
C LEU A 79 4.93 -3.88 0.87
N ASP A 80 4.26 -4.38 1.92
CA ASP A 80 4.92 -4.69 3.19
C ASP A 80 5.96 -5.80 3.00
N VAL A 81 5.61 -6.82 2.20
CA VAL A 81 6.52 -7.91 1.80
C VAL A 81 7.75 -7.36 1.06
N LEU A 82 7.54 -6.50 0.06
CA LEU A 82 8.64 -5.89 -0.71
C LEU A 82 9.56 -5.04 0.17
N ILE A 83 8.99 -4.26 1.09
CA ILE A 83 9.75 -3.44 2.04
C ILE A 83 10.53 -4.33 3.02
N LYS A 84 9.91 -5.41 3.55
CA LYS A 84 10.58 -6.35 4.44
C LYS A 84 11.76 -7.04 3.75
N ILE A 85 11.58 -7.54 2.52
CA ILE A 85 12.67 -8.10 1.72
C ILE A 85 13.79 -7.07 1.56
N LYS A 86 13.47 -5.83 1.16
CA LYS A 86 14.48 -4.79 0.96
C LYS A 86 15.23 -4.44 2.24
N ASN A 87 14.54 -4.36 3.38
CA ASN A 87 15.14 -3.89 4.62
C ASN A 87 15.93 -4.98 5.35
N SER A 88 15.57 -6.25 5.20
CA SER A 88 16.09 -7.33 6.03
C SER A 88 16.81 -8.44 5.27
N GLU A 89 16.61 -8.57 3.95
CA GLU A 89 17.18 -9.67 3.15
C GLU A 89 18.06 -9.16 2.00
N ASP A 90 17.55 -8.22 1.19
CA ASP A 90 18.23 -7.76 -0.04
C ASP A 90 17.93 -6.27 -0.33
N SER A 91 18.81 -5.40 0.16
CA SER A 91 18.69 -3.95 -0.02
C SER A 91 18.86 -3.48 -1.47
N THR A 92 19.30 -4.35 -2.39
CA THR A 92 19.42 -4.03 -3.82
C THR A 92 18.09 -4.06 -4.56
N LEU A 93 17.06 -4.71 -3.99
CA LEU A 93 15.72 -4.77 -4.57
C LEU A 93 15.15 -3.35 -4.76
N THR A 94 14.78 -3.02 -5.99
CA THR A 94 14.35 -1.67 -6.36
C THR A 94 12.90 -1.64 -6.86
N PHE A 95 12.08 -0.74 -6.29
CA PHE A 95 10.69 -0.51 -6.67
C PHE A 95 10.25 0.90 -6.28
N ARG A 96 9.20 1.43 -6.90
CA ARG A 96 8.60 2.72 -6.55
C ARG A 96 7.52 2.57 -5.48
N ARG A 97 7.51 3.47 -4.50
CA ARG A 97 6.46 3.60 -3.48
C ARG A 97 6.42 5.01 -2.89
N SER A 98 5.26 5.44 -2.40
CA SER A 98 5.13 6.70 -1.65
C SER A 98 4.00 6.63 -0.60
N CYS A 99 2.74 6.82 -1.02
CA CYS A 99 1.61 7.03 -0.09
C CYS A 99 1.18 5.84 0.76
N ARG A 100 1.53 4.59 0.39
CA ARG A 100 1.13 3.33 1.08
C ARG A 100 -0.38 3.13 1.34
N GLU A 101 -1.26 3.92 0.74
CA GLU A 101 -2.73 3.84 0.92
C GLU A 101 -3.53 3.90 -0.38
N GLY A 102 -2.85 3.75 -1.54
CA GLY A 102 -3.51 3.57 -2.83
C GLY A 102 -3.82 4.86 -3.60
N ILE A 103 -3.41 6.05 -3.11
CA ILE A 103 -3.78 7.32 -3.75
C ILE A 103 -2.75 7.87 -4.75
N CYS A 104 -1.46 7.57 -4.59
CA CYS A 104 -0.40 8.19 -5.43
C CYS A 104 -0.07 7.45 -6.74
N GLY A 105 -0.62 6.24 -6.94
CA GLY A 105 -0.32 5.40 -8.11
C GLY A 105 1.10 4.83 -8.24
N SER A 106 2.06 5.23 -7.40
CA SER A 106 3.49 4.93 -7.60
C SER A 106 3.87 3.45 -7.56
N CYS A 107 3.15 2.61 -6.80
CA CYS A 107 3.48 1.19 -6.60
C CYS A 107 2.69 0.25 -7.52
N ALA A 108 2.29 0.75 -8.69
CA ALA A 108 1.67 -0.05 -9.73
C ALA A 108 2.65 -1.08 -10.29
N MET A 109 2.25 -2.35 -10.29
CA MET A 109 3.03 -3.49 -10.79
C MET A 109 2.12 -4.67 -11.09
N ASN A 110 2.66 -5.74 -11.69
CA ASN A 110 1.90 -6.97 -11.93
C ASN A 110 2.13 -7.96 -10.78
N ILE A 111 1.06 -8.30 -10.06
CA ILE A 111 1.08 -9.17 -8.89
C ILE A 111 0.18 -10.37 -9.18
N GLY A 112 0.76 -11.57 -9.20
CA GLY A 112 0.02 -12.79 -9.48
C GLY A 112 -0.65 -12.82 -10.85
N GLY A 113 -0.12 -12.08 -11.83
CA GLY A 113 -0.69 -11.97 -13.17
C GLY A 113 -1.62 -10.76 -13.37
N VAL A 114 -1.94 -10.01 -12.31
CA VAL A 114 -2.87 -8.88 -12.37
C VAL A 114 -2.16 -7.56 -12.07
N ASN A 115 -2.40 -6.53 -12.89
CA ASN A 115 -1.90 -5.18 -12.60
C ASN A 115 -2.69 -4.58 -11.45
N THR A 116 -1.99 -4.18 -10.39
CA THR A 116 -2.62 -3.57 -9.21
C THR A 116 -1.59 -2.73 -8.45
N LEU A 117 -2.03 -2.10 -7.36
CA LEU A 117 -1.18 -1.33 -6.47
C LEU A 117 -0.71 -2.22 -5.31
N ALA A 118 0.60 -2.39 -5.17
CA ALA A 118 1.18 -3.25 -4.14
C ALA A 118 0.74 -2.89 -2.71
N CYS A 119 0.46 -1.61 -2.44
CA CYS A 119 0.09 -1.14 -1.10
C CYS A 119 -1.34 -1.47 -0.66
N ILE A 120 -2.21 -1.87 -1.58
CA ILE A 120 -3.58 -2.29 -1.29
C ILE A 120 -3.89 -3.69 -1.83
N SER A 121 -2.87 -4.38 -2.33
CA SER A 121 -2.97 -5.77 -2.75
C SER A 121 -2.62 -6.65 -1.55
N GLY A 122 -3.63 -7.33 -1.01
CA GLY A 122 -3.43 -8.28 0.09
C GLY A 122 -2.59 -9.48 -0.35
N VAL A 123 -1.69 -9.93 0.53
CA VAL A 123 -0.89 -11.13 0.29
C VAL A 123 -1.79 -12.36 0.37
N ASN A 124 -1.78 -13.19 -0.67
CA ASN A 124 -2.45 -14.49 -0.63
C ASN A 124 -1.78 -15.40 0.42
N THR A 125 -2.53 -15.82 1.43
CA THR A 125 -2.06 -16.62 2.56
C THR A 125 -1.95 -18.12 2.26
N ASP A 126 -2.37 -18.59 1.08
CA ASP A 126 -2.12 -19.94 0.59
C ASP A 126 -0.61 -20.14 0.32
N LEU A 127 0.08 -20.81 1.25
CA LEU A 127 1.53 -21.02 1.20
C LEU A 127 1.96 -21.96 0.06
N SER A 128 1.04 -22.74 -0.52
CA SER A 128 1.36 -23.65 -1.63
C SER A 128 1.61 -22.92 -2.95
N LYS A 129 1.14 -21.67 -3.08
CA LYS A 129 1.26 -20.87 -4.30
C LYS A 129 2.28 -19.75 -4.11
N PRO A 130 3.33 -19.65 -4.95
CA PRO A 130 4.29 -18.55 -4.84
C PRO A 130 3.63 -17.21 -5.22
N LEU A 131 4.02 -16.14 -4.51
CA LEU A 131 3.66 -14.78 -4.87
C LEU A 131 4.61 -14.29 -5.97
N LYS A 132 4.12 -14.19 -7.22
CA LYS A 132 4.92 -13.70 -8.35
C LYS A 132 4.71 -12.21 -8.58
N ILE A 133 5.80 -11.46 -8.71
CA ILE A 133 5.79 -10.00 -8.88
C ILE A 133 6.65 -9.62 -10.07
N TYR A 134 6.06 -8.89 -11.01
CA TYR A 134 6.70 -8.35 -12.21
C TYR A 134 6.47 -6.83 -12.31
N PRO A 135 7.30 -6.10 -13.07
CA PRO A 135 6.97 -4.72 -13.44
C PRO A 135 5.66 -4.67 -14.25
N LEU A 136 5.15 -3.46 -14.51
CA LEU A 136 4.01 -3.30 -15.42
C LEU A 136 4.32 -3.91 -16.79
N PRO A 137 3.38 -4.69 -17.39
CA PRO A 137 3.64 -5.43 -18.63
C PRO A 137 3.97 -4.54 -19.83
N HIS A 138 4.81 -5.05 -20.72
CA HIS A 138 5.18 -4.43 -22.00
C HIS A 138 5.75 -2.99 -21.86
N MET A 139 6.46 -2.74 -20.77
CA MET A 139 7.17 -1.48 -20.53
C MET A 139 8.68 -1.72 -20.53
N TYR A 140 9.46 -0.76 -21.00
CA TYR A 140 10.91 -0.79 -20.79
C TYR A 140 11.21 -0.72 -19.29
N VAL A 141 12.04 -1.62 -18.79
CA VAL A 141 12.42 -1.67 -17.37
C VAL A 141 13.67 -0.83 -17.16
N VAL A 142 13.62 0.08 -16.20
CA VAL A 142 14.78 0.89 -15.76
C VAL A 142 15.66 0.10 -14.79
N LYS A 143 15.05 -0.57 -13.80
CA LYS A 143 15.71 -1.50 -12.86
C LYS A 143 14.64 -2.28 -12.11
N ASP A 144 14.80 -3.58 -11.95
CA ASP A 144 13.88 -4.44 -11.19
C ASP A 144 12.38 -4.18 -11.52
N LEU A 145 11.60 -3.67 -10.57
CA LEU A 145 10.16 -3.42 -10.71
C LEU A 145 9.84 -2.00 -11.17
N VAL A 146 10.82 -1.26 -11.69
CA VAL A 146 10.69 0.16 -12.06
C VAL A 146 10.60 0.30 -13.57
N PRO A 147 9.40 0.49 -14.16
CA PRO A 147 9.26 0.77 -15.59
C PRO A 147 9.62 2.22 -15.94
N ASP A 148 9.98 2.48 -17.20
CA ASP A 148 10.05 3.83 -17.77
C ASP A 148 8.63 4.31 -18.12
N MET A 149 8.22 5.43 -17.53
CA MET A 149 6.87 6.00 -17.67
C MET A 149 6.80 7.20 -18.62
N LYS A 150 7.89 7.57 -19.29
CA LYS A 150 7.97 8.80 -20.11
C LYS A 150 6.92 8.84 -21.22
N LEU A 151 6.72 7.74 -21.96
CA LEU A 151 5.73 7.71 -23.04
C LEU A 151 4.31 7.94 -22.51
N PHE A 152 3.96 7.26 -21.40
CA PHE A 152 2.66 7.40 -20.75
C PHE A 152 2.38 8.86 -20.36
N TYR A 153 3.34 9.53 -19.72
CA TYR A 153 3.18 10.94 -19.34
C TYR A 153 3.19 11.88 -20.54
N LYS A 154 3.96 11.58 -21.59
CA LYS A 154 3.94 12.36 -22.84
C LYS A 154 2.56 12.31 -23.51
N GLN A 155 1.91 11.15 -23.51
CA GLN A 155 0.55 11.01 -24.04
C GLN A 155 -0.47 11.77 -23.19
N TYR A 156 -0.39 11.69 -21.87
CA TYR A 156 -1.24 12.49 -20.98
C TYR A 156 -1.07 13.99 -21.21
N ALA A 157 0.15 14.48 -21.40
CA ALA A 157 0.38 15.90 -21.71
C ALA A 157 -0.20 16.30 -23.07
N SER A 158 -0.27 15.38 -24.04
CA SER A 158 -0.73 15.68 -25.40
C SER A 158 -2.23 15.92 -25.54
N ILE A 159 -3.03 15.54 -24.54
CA ILE A 159 -4.48 15.79 -24.52
C ILE A 159 -4.85 17.10 -23.84
N GLU A 160 -3.85 17.90 -23.46
CA GLU A 160 -4.03 19.20 -22.83
C GLU A 160 -4.94 19.18 -21.59
N PRO A 161 -4.59 18.44 -20.52
CA PRO A 161 -5.49 18.11 -19.42
C PRO A 161 -5.66 19.28 -18.42
N TRP A 162 -6.13 20.43 -18.91
CA TRP A 162 -6.47 21.61 -18.12
C TRP A 162 -7.76 22.25 -18.67
N LEU A 163 -8.32 23.20 -17.93
CA LEU A 163 -9.55 23.86 -18.33
C LEU A 163 -9.32 24.78 -19.53
N HIS A 164 -9.97 24.48 -20.67
CA HIS A 164 -9.99 25.35 -21.84
C HIS A 164 -11.21 26.26 -21.77
N THR A 165 -11.00 27.57 -21.62
CA THR A 165 -12.09 28.54 -21.51
C THR A 165 -11.74 29.85 -22.20
N ASN A 166 -12.68 30.39 -22.96
CA ASN A 166 -12.64 31.77 -23.46
C ASN A 166 -13.38 32.74 -22.54
N VAL A 167 -13.94 32.24 -21.43
CA VAL A 167 -14.71 33.00 -20.46
C VAL A 167 -13.83 33.24 -19.22
N THR A 168 -13.65 34.51 -18.89
CA THR A 168 -13.09 34.93 -17.60
C THR A 168 -14.24 35.43 -16.73
N PRO A 169 -14.50 34.81 -15.56
CA PRO A 169 -15.55 35.27 -14.66
C PRO A 169 -15.33 36.72 -14.23
N ALA A 170 -16.39 37.54 -14.28
CA ALA A 170 -16.31 38.91 -13.82
C ALA A 170 -15.96 38.98 -12.32
N ASN A 171 -15.21 40.01 -11.93
CA ASN A 171 -14.92 40.34 -10.54
C ASN A 171 -14.23 39.20 -9.74
N ASN A 172 -13.31 38.45 -10.35
CA ASN A 172 -12.57 37.35 -9.71
C ASN A 172 -13.47 36.29 -9.05
N LYS A 173 -14.66 36.06 -9.63
CA LYS A 173 -15.58 35.04 -9.14
C LYS A 173 -15.20 33.65 -9.67
N GLU A 174 -15.77 32.64 -9.03
CA GLU A 174 -15.68 31.25 -9.44
C GLU A 174 -16.47 30.94 -10.72
N HIS A 175 -16.04 29.91 -11.46
CA HIS A 175 -16.83 29.35 -12.54
C HIS A 175 -18.02 28.60 -11.94
N LEU A 176 -19.24 29.05 -12.25
CA LEU A 176 -20.45 28.39 -11.75
C LEU A 176 -20.67 27.06 -12.49
N GLN A 177 -20.86 25.99 -11.73
CA GLN A 177 -21.21 24.66 -12.23
C GLN A 177 -22.40 24.14 -11.43
N HIS A 178 -23.40 23.59 -12.12
CA HIS A 178 -24.54 22.96 -11.45
C HIS A 178 -24.12 21.59 -10.87
N THR A 179 -24.71 21.16 -9.76
CA THR A 179 -24.37 19.87 -9.11
C THR A 179 -24.53 18.69 -10.07
N TYR A 180 -25.63 18.65 -10.82
CA TYR A 180 -25.86 17.67 -11.89
C TYR A 180 -24.73 17.61 -12.94
N ASP A 181 -24.10 18.73 -13.29
CA ASP A 181 -22.97 18.74 -14.23
C ASP A 181 -21.67 18.30 -13.55
N ARG A 182 -21.48 18.64 -12.27
CA ARG A 182 -20.34 18.16 -11.47
C ARG A 182 -20.36 16.65 -11.29
N GLU A 183 -21.52 16.05 -11.07
CA GLU A 183 -21.69 14.60 -10.90
C GLU A 183 -21.23 13.81 -12.13
N LYS A 184 -21.28 14.39 -13.33
CA LYS A 184 -20.76 13.76 -14.56
C LYS A 184 -19.25 13.49 -14.52
N LEU A 185 -18.53 14.14 -13.61
CA LEU A 185 -17.09 13.95 -13.44
C LEU A 185 -16.77 12.79 -12.48
N ASP A 186 -17.74 12.32 -11.67
CA ASP A 186 -17.52 11.20 -10.76
C ASP A 186 -17.23 9.91 -11.57
N GLY A 187 -16.18 9.19 -11.15
CA GLY A 187 -15.59 8.07 -11.88
C GLY A 187 -14.50 8.44 -12.89
N LEU A 188 -14.27 9.74 -13.15
CA LEU A 188 -13.24 10.24 -14.07
C LEU A 188 -12.05 10.89 -13.33
N TYR A 189 -12.30 11.86 -12.44
CA TYR A 189 -11.23 12.64 -11.79
C TYR A 189 -10.50 11.87 -10.68
N GLU A 190 -11.03 10.73 -10.24
CA GLU A 190 -10.43 9.84 -9.24
C GLU A 190 -9.23 9.07 -9.81
N CYS A 191 -8.97 9.17 -11.12
CA CYS A 191 -7.81 8.58 -11.77
C CYS A 191 -6.50 9.06 -11.14
N ILE A 192 -5.71 8.12 -10.62
CA ILE A 192 -4.41 8.40 -9.97
C ILE A 192 -3.22 8.25 -10.92
N LEU A 193 -3.47 8.14 -12.24
CA LEU A 193 -2.44 7.98 -13.29
C LEU A 193 -1.42 6.85 -13.01
N CYS A 194 -1.87 5.72 -12.46
CA CYS A 194 -1.00 4.58 -12.12
C CYS A 194 -0.59 3.70 -13.32
N ALA A 195 -1.19 3.92 -14.49
CA ALA A 195 -1.00 3.15 -15.72
C ALA A 195 -1.38 1.65 -15.69
N CYS A 196 -1.95 1.12 -14.60
CA CYS A 196 -2.39 -0.29 -14.52
C CYS A 196 -3.30 -0.69 -15.69
N CYS A 197 -4.30 0.14 -16.00
CA CYS A 197 -5.27 -0.11 -17.07
C CYS A 197 -4.65 -0.08 -18.48
N SER A 198 -3.70 0.83 -18.73
CA SER A 198 -3.06 0.93 -20.05
C SER A 198 -2.09 -0.22 -20.26
N THR A 199 -1.32 -0.57 -19.24
CA THR A 199 -0.37 -1.69 -19.27
C THR A 199 -1.04 -3.05 -19.08
N SER A 200 -2.36 -3.13 -18.91
CA SER A 200 -3.13 -4.38 -19.02
C SER A 200 -3.81 -4.54 -20.39
N CYS A 201 -3.76 -3.53 -21.25
CA CYS A 201 -4.46 -3.49 -22.53
C CYS A 201 -3.55 -4.02 -23.66
N PRO A 202 -3.90 -5.15 -24.32
CA PRO A 202 -3.10 -5.66 -25.43
C PRO A 202 -2.94 -4.67 -26.59
N SER A 203 -3.98 -3.88 -26.91
CA SER A 203 -3.88 -2.85 -27.95
C SER A 203 -2.80 -1.81 -27.63
N TYR A 204 -2.61 -1.48 -26.35
CA TYR A 204 -1.55 -0.57 -25.90
C TYR A 204 -0.18 -1.25 -25.93
N TRP A 205 -0.09 -2.56 -25.65
CA TRP A 205 1.15 -3.31 -25.82
C TRP A 205 1.66 -3.20 -27.26
N TRP A 206 0.79 -3.47 -28.24
CA TRP A 206 1.21 -3.50 -29.63
C TRP A 206 1.40 -2.13 -30.28
N ASN A 207 0.65 -1.12 -29.84
CA ASN A 207 0.57 0.17 -30.54
C ASN A 207 0.69 1.39 -29.62
N SER A 208 1.38 1.29 -28.49
CA SER A 208 1.53 2.39 -27.52
C SER A 208 2.07 3.70 -28.11
N GLU A 209 2.81 3.66 -29.23
CA GLU A 209 3.30 4.89 -29.88
C GLU A 209 2.19 5.71 -30.55
N LYS A 210 1.05 5.09 -30.87
CA LYS A 210 -0.08 5.72 -31.60
C LYS A 210 -1.39 5.67 -30.83
N TYR A 211 -1.65 4.58 -30.12
CA TYR A 211 -2.84 4.43 -29.29
C TYR A 211 -2.59 5.01 -27.90
N LEU A 212 -3.40 6.01 -27.53
CA LEU A 212 -3.27 6.75 -26.26
C LEU A 212 -3.47 5.88 -25.01
N GLY A 213 -4.20 4.77 -25.13
CA GLY A 213 -4.52 3.90 -24.01
C GLY A 213 -5.69 4.39 -23.15
N PRO A 214 -6.30 3.47 -22.37
CA PRO A 214 -7.51 3.76 -21.60
C PRO A 214 -7.33 4.85 -20.55
N ALA A 215 -6.15 4.96 -19.92
CA ALA A 215 -5.94 5.99 -18.89
C ALA A 215 -6.02 7.40 -19.49
N VAL A 216 -5.37 7.62 -20.63
CA VAL A 216 -5.30 8.93 -21.28
C VAL A 216 -6.65 9.25 -21.91
N LEU A 217 -7.28 8.29 -22.60
CA LEU A 217 -8.59 8.50 -23.24
C LEU A 217 -9.71 8.87 -22.25
N MET A 218 -9.65 8.37 -21.02
CA MET A 218 -10.62 8.71 -19.97
C MET A 218 -10.43 10.13 -19.42
N GLN A 219 -9.29 10.77 -19.68
CA GLN A 219 -8.97 12.12 -19.20
C GLN A 219 -9.22 13.22 -20.24
N VAL A 220 -9.80 12.87 -21.39
CA VAL A 220 -10.23 13.80 -22.46
C VAL A 220 -11.67 14.25 -22.23
#